data_AF-A0A3D4FUJ6-F1
#
_entry.id   AF-A0A3D4FUJ6-F1
#
_cell.length_a   1.000
_cell.length_b   1.000
_cell.length_c   1.000
_cell.angle_alpha   90.00
_cell.angle_beta   90.00
_cell.angle_gamma   90.00
#
_symmetry.space_group_name_H-M   'P 1'
#
loop_
_entity.id
_entity.type
_entity.pdbx_description
1 polymer ?
#
loop_
_entity_poly.entity_id
_entity_poly.type
_entity_poly.pdbx_seq_one_letter_code
_entity_poly.pdbx_strand_id
1 'polypeptide(L)' 'MIMSYISRIGLVAVWAMLACVGMASEAVAQALPNPYRAVDGWAKLPEGRQMGAVGGVTIEPGGEYIWAVVRCDA' A
#
# COMPACT_ATOMS: atom_id res chain seq x y z
N MET A 1 19.21 -42.41 28.89
CA MET A 1 18.32 -42.27 27.71
C MET A 1 17.34 -41.11 27.84
N ILE A 2 16.60 -40.99 28.96
CA ILE A 2 15.61 -39.92 29.23
C ILE A 2 16.20 -38.49 29.22
N MET A 3 17.41 -38.29 29.78
CA MET A 3 18.07 -36.98 29.84
C MET A 3 18.42 -36.39 28.45
N SER A 4 18.77 -37.23 27.48
CA SER A 4 19.05 -36.81 26.10
C SER A 4 17.77 -36.41 25.35
N TYR A 5 16.63 -37.02 25.72
CA TYR A 5 15.32 -36.74 25.14
C TYR A 5 14.79 -35.38 25.60
N ILE A 6 14.94 -35.07 26.89
CA ILE A 6 14.57 -33.77 27.48
C ILE A 6 15.41 -32.63 26.85
N SER A 7 16.71 -32.85 26.63
CA SER A 7 17.59 -31.88 25.96
C SER A 7 17.17 -31.61 24.51
N ARG A 8 16.79 -32.66 23.77
CA ARG A 8 16.32 -32.54 22.37
C ARG A 8 14.99 -31.81 22.26
N ILE A 9 14.05 -32.07 23.16
CA ILE A 9 12.75 -31.37 23.19
C ILE A 9 12.95 -29.88 23.50
N GLY A 10 13.81 -29.55 24.48
CA GLY A 10 14.14 -28.16 24.79
C GLY A 10 14.74 -27.42 23.60
N LEU A 11 15.64 -28.08 22.85
CA LEU A 11 16.23 -27.52 21.64
C LEU A 11 15.19 -27.26 20.54
N VAL A 12 14.28 -28.19 20.30
CA VAL A 12 13.20 -28.02 19.32
C VAL A 12 12.26 -26.88 19.72
N ALA A 13 11.91 -26.77 21.01
CA ALA A 13 11.06 -25.70 21.50
C ALA A 13 11.71 -24.31 21.32
N VAL A 14 13.02 -24.20 21.60
CA VAL A 14 13.78 -22.95 21.38
C VAL A 14 13.81 -22.59 19.89
N TRP A 15 14.08 -23.55 19.01
CA TRP A 15 14.07 -23.31 17.56
C TRP A 15 12.69 -22.90 17.04
N ALA A 16 11.63 -23.53 17.53
CA ALA A 16 10.26 -23.19 17.16
C ALA A 16 9.90 -21.76 17.61
N MET A 17 10.27 -21.36 18.83
CA MET A 17 10.07 -19.99 19.29
C MET A 17 10.86 -18.98 18.47
N LEU A 18 12.13 -19.27 18.13
CA LEU A 18 12.96 -18.38 17.33
C LEU A 18 12.37 -18.14 15.93
N ALA A 19 11.81 -19.18 15.31
CA ALA A 19 11.18 -19.09 13.99
C ALA A 19 9.94 -18.18 14.00
N CYS A 20 9.18 -18.13 15.09
CA CYS A 20 7.98 -17.30 15.19
C CYS A 20 8.28 -15.79 15.31
N VAL A 21 9.46 -15.40 15.79
CA VAL A 21 9.81 -13.98 16.05
C VAL A 21 9.99 -13.17 14.75
N GLY A 22 10.23 -13.83 13.61
CA GLY A 22 10.52 -13.16 12.33
C GLY A 22 9.31 -12.88 11.41
N MET A 23 8.09 -13.28 11.78
CA MET A 23 6.95 -13.25 10.83
C MET A 23 6.15 -11.94 10.83
N ALA A 24 6.51 -10.96 11.65
CA ALA A 24 5.85 -9.65 11.69
C ALA A 24 6.56 -8.63 10.78
N SER A 25 6.59 -8.89 9.48
CA SER A 25 6.99 -7.87 8.50
C SER A 25 5.75 -7.30 7.82
N GLU A 26 5.36 -6.09 8.18
CA GLU A 26 4.39 -5.33 7.39
C GLU A 26 5.08 -4.84 6.11
N ALA A 27 4.53 -5.20 4.96
CA ALA A 27 5.00 -4.67 3.69
C ALA A 27 4.59 -3.18 3.60
N VAL A 28 5.51 -2.28 3.94
CA VAL A 28 5.33 -0.85 3.72
C VAL A 28 5.80 -0.52 2.30
N ALA A 29 4.94 0.11 1.50
CA ALA A 29 5.31 0.56 0.16
C ALA A 29 6.53 1.50 0.25
N GLN A 30 7.66 1.09 -0.33
CA GLN A 30 8.86 1.90 -0.36
C GLN A 30 8.76 2.88 -1.52
N ALA A 31 8.12 4.03 -1.27
CA ALA A 31 8.21 5.14 -2.21
C ALA A 31 9.67 5.59 -2.26
N LEU A 32 10.30 5.48 -3.44
CA LEU A 32 11.51 6.26 -3.73
C LEU A 32 11.21 7.75 -3.49
N PRO A 33 12.23 8.59 -3.23
CA PRO A 33 12.03 10.03 -3.17
C PRO A 33 11.24 10.53 -4.39
N ASN A 34 9.99 10.88 -4.18
CA ASN A 34 9.08 11.37 -5.21
C ASN A 34 8.93 12.88 -5.01
N PRO A 35 9.41 13.72 -5.95
CA PRO A 35 9.27 15.17 -5.83
C PRO A 35 7.82 15.64 -6.01
N TYR A 36 6.91 14.75 -6.45
CA TYR A 36 5.50 15.05 -6.66
C TYR A 36 4.65 14.64 -5.45
N ARG A 37 3.60 15.44 -5.19
CA ARG A 37 2.59 15.17 -4.17
C ARG A 37 1.20 15.29 -4.81
N ALA A 38 0.26 14.46 -4.35
CA ALA A 38 -1.15 14.65 -4.66
C ALA A 38 -1.64 15.98 -4.06
N VAL A 39 -2.31 16.78 -4.89
CA VAL A 39 -3.00 17.99 -4.47
C VAL A 39 -4.49 17.72 -4.62
N ASP A 40 -5.23 17.85 -3.52
CA ASP A 40 -6.66 17.61 -3.51
C ASP A 40 -7.46 18.89 -3.78
N GLY A 41 -8.68 18.74 -4.30
CA GLY A 41 -9.65 19.82 -4.38
C GLY A 41 -9.40 20.94 -5.41
N TRP A 42 -8.35 20.86 -6.22
CA TRP A 42 -8.08 21.83 -7.31
C TRP A 42 -9.09 21.70 -8.45
N ALA A 43 -9.43 20.47 -8.83
CA ALA A 43 -10.39 20.20 -9.89
C ALA A 43 -11.80 20.44 -9.38
N LYS A 44 -12.49 21.44 -9.95
CA LYS A 44 -13.89 21.75 -9.66
C LYS A 44 -14.74 21.29 -10.82
N LEU A 45 -15.76 20.50 -10.52
CA LEU A 45 -16.75 20.09 -11.51
C LEU A 45 -17.87 21.12 -11.59
N PRO A 46 -18.54 21.25 -12.74
CA PRO A 46 -19.71 22.10 -12.88
C PRO A 46 -20.76 21.81 -11.81
N GLU A 47 -21.53 22.83 -11.44
CA GLU A 47 -22.59 22.74 -10.42
C GLU A 47 -22.11 22.31 -9.02
N GLY A 48 -20.81 22.46 -8.72
CA GLY A 48 -20.26 22.10 -7.41
C GLY A 48 -20.25 20.60 -7.13
N ARG A 49 -20.39 19.76 -8.16
CA ARG A 49 -20.37 18.30 -8.02
C ARG A 49 -19.05 17.82 -7.40
N GLN A 50 -19.14 16.85 -6.49
CA GLN A 50 -17.96 16.21 -5.91
C GLN A 50 -17.25 15.33 -6.93
N MET A 51 -15.92 15.33 -6.89
CA MET A 51 -15.10 14.49 -7.77
C MET A 51 -15.13 13.07 -7.24
N GLY A 52 -15.64 12.14 -8.05
CA GLY A 52 -15.60 10.71 -7.76
C GLY A 52 -14.27 10.07 -8.11
N ALA A 53 -14.20 8.74 -7.95
CA ALA A 53 -13.04 7.96 -8.35
C ALA A 53 -12.71 8.16 -9.85
N VAL A 54 -11.44 8.47 -10.14
CA VAL A 54 -10.94 8.68 -11.51
C VAL A 54 -10.59 7.33 -12.14
N GLY A 55 -11.35 6.93 -13.16
CA GLY A 55 -11.15 5.67 -13.88
C GLY A 55 -10.13 5.74 -15.00
N GLY A 56 -9.74 6.94 -15.44
CA GLY A 56 -8.74 7.14 -16.48
C GLY A 56 -8.52 8.62 -16.74
N VAL A 57 -7.32 8.96 -17.22
CA VAL A 57 -6.92 10.31 -17.60
C VAL A 57 -6.15 10.29 -18.92
N THR A 58 -6.27 11.37 -19.70
CA THR A 58 -5.40 11.63 -20.84
C THR A 58 -5.07 13.11 -20.92
N ILE A 59 -3.87 13.41 -21.42
CA ILE A 59 -3.45 14.77 -21.74
C ILE A 59 -3.97 15.08 -23.15
N GLU A 60 -4.58 16.24 -23.33
CA GLU A 60 -5.01 16.74 -24.63
C GLU A 60 -3.75 17.06 -25.49
N PRO A 61 -3.76 16.86 -26.81
CA PRO A 61 -2.54 17.01 -27.63
C PRO A 61 -1.80 18.36 -27.50
N GLY A 62 -2.51 19.44 -27.16
CA GLY A 62 -1.93 20.76 -26.91
C GLY A 62 -1.22 20.90 -25.55
N GLY A 63 -1.39 19.93 -24.64
CA GLY A 63 -0.77 19.91 -23.32
C GLY A 63 -1.38 20.89 -22.31
N GLU A 64 -2.39 21.66 -22.72
CA GLU A 64 -3.05 22.66 -21.86
C GLU A 64 -4.14 22.02 -20.99
N TYR A 65 -4.83 21.01 -21.53
CA TYR A 65 -5.98 20.38 -20.86
C TYR A 65 -5.72 18.92 -20.51
N ILE A 66 -6.40 18.46 -19.46
CA ILE A 66 -6.44 17.06 -19.05
C ILE A 66 -7.90 16.62 -19.09
N TRP A 67 -8.15 15.48 -19.74
CA TRP A 67 -9.45 14.81 -19.73
C TRP A 67 -9.43 13.69 -18.69
N ALA A 68 -10.51 13.57 -17.91
CA ALA A 68 -10.66 12.54 -16.90
C ALA A 68 -12.03 11.87 -16.99
N VAL A 69 -12.07 10.55 -16.84
CA VAL A 69 -13.32 9.79 -16.67
C VAL A 69 -13.56 9.62 -15.18
N VAL A 70 -14.64 10.23 -14.69
CA VAL A 70 -14.97 10.33 -13.27
C VAL A 70 -16.25 9.54 -13.01
N ARG A 71 -16.23 8.65 -12.02
CA ARG A 71 -17.42 7.90 -11.60
C ARG A 71 -18.39 8.80 -10.82
N CYS A 72 -19.66 8.42 -10.75
CA CYS A 72 -20.71 9.24 -10.13
C CYS A 72 -20.69 9.26 -8.60
N ASP A 73 -19.78 8.51 -7.97
CA ASP A 73 -19.69 8.35 -6.51
C ASP A 73 -18.27 8.72 -6.03
N ALA A 74 -18.20 9.38 -4.87
CA ALA A 74 -16.96 9.73 -4.16
C ALA A 74 -16.38 8.55 -3.39
#